data_AF-A0A7J7XM85-F1
#
_entry.id   AF-A0A7J7XM85-F1
#
_cell.length_a   1.000
_cell.length_b   1.000
_cell.length_c   1.000
_cell.angle_alpha   90.00
_cell.angle_beta   90.00
_cell.angle_gamma   90.00
#
_symmetry.space_group_name_H-M   'P 1'
#
loop_
_entity.id
_entity.type
_entity.pdbx_description
1 polymer ?
#
loop_
_entity_poly.entity_id
_entity_poly.type
_entity_poly.pdbx_seq_one_letter_code
_entity_poly.pdbx_strand_id
1 'polypeptide(L)'
;MQLLLDHGANIDAYIATHPTAFPATIMFAMKYLSLLKFLMDLGCNGESCFSCLYGNGPHPPASPPSSRFSDMPIGDKAPSVVQFCEILSTPEVSRWAGPIIDILLDYVGNVQLCSRLKEHIDSFEDWAVIREKAEPPRPLAHLCRLQVRKAIGKYRIKLLDTLPLPGRLIRYLKYESTQ
;
A
#
# COMPACT_ATOMS: atom_id res chain seq x y z
N MET A 1 -8.84 15.25 -3.43
CA MET A 1 -8.78 14.33 -2.28
C MET A 1 -8.90 15.06 -0.94
N GLN A 2 -8.06 16.07 -0.66
CA GLN A 2 -8.06 16.84 0.59
C GLN A 2 -9.46 17.27 1.06
N LEU A 3 -10.23 17.94 0.19
CA LEU A 3 -11.59 18.40 0.48
C LEU A 3 -12.51 17.28 1.01
N LEU A 4 -12.44 16.08 0.43
CA LEU A 4 -13.28 14.95 0.84
C LEU A 4 -12.89 14.46 2.24
N LEU A 5 -11.58 14.35 2.51
CA LEU A 5 -11.07 13.91 3.80
C LEU A 5 -11.38 14.91 4.91
N ASP A 6 -11.30 16.22 4.62
CA ASP A 6 -11.68 17.27 5.56
C ASP A 6 -13.18 17.24 5.91
N HIS A 7 -14.02 16.69 5.02
CA HIS A 7 -15.44 16.45 5.25
C HIS A 7 -15.76 15.02 5.75
N GLY A 8 -14.75 14.31 6.28
CA GLY A 8 -14.96 13.02 6.95
C GLY A 8 -15.04 11.80 6.03
N ALA A 9 -14.65 11.91 4.76
CA ALA A 9 -14.54 10.75 3.89
C ALA A 9 -13.60 9.69 4.49
N ASN A 10 -14.01 8.43 4.43
CA ASN A 10 -13.20 7.33 4.94
C ASN A 10 -11.99 7.07 4.04
N ILE A 11 -10.78 7.29 4.56
CA ILE A 11 -9.52 7.02 3.87
C ILE A 11 -9.29 5.52 3.59
N ASP A 12 -9.89 4.65 4.40
CA ASP A 12 -9.80 3.19 4.30
C ASP A 12 -11.06 2.60 3.65
N ALA A 13 -11.71 3.35 2.75
CA ALA A 13 -12.96 2.93 2.13
C ALA A 13 -12.79 1.69 1.24
N TYR A 14 -13.78 0.79 1.30
CA TYR A 14 -13.96 -0.34 0.40
C TYR A 14 -15.18 -0.08 -0.49
N ILE A 15 -15.14 -0.49 -1.75
CA ILE A 15 -16.20 -0.22 -2.72
C ILE A 15 -16.82 -1.55 -3.15
N ALA A 16 -18.14 -1.69 -2.99
CA ALA A 16 -18.85 -2.93 -3.30
C ALA A 16 -18.78 -3.33 -4.78
N THR A 17 -18.75 -2.35 -5.69
CA THR A 17 -18.63 -2.60 -7.14
C THR A 17 -17.23 -3.05 -7.56
N HIS A 18 -16.21 -2.80 -6.75
CA HIS A 18 -14.82 -3.15 -7.01
C HIS A 18 -14.18 -3.71 -5.72
N PRO A 19 -14.58 -4.93 -5.28
CA PRO A 19 -14.13 -5.46 -4.00
C PRO A 19 -12.64 -5.80 -4.04
N THR A 20 -11.88 -5.21 -3.14
CA THR A 20 -10.43 -5.42 -2.96
C THR A 20 -10.13 -5.86 -1.54
N ALA A 21 -9.04 -6.61 -1.35
CA ALA A 21 -8.58 -7.05 -0.01
C ALA A 21 -7.90 -5.93 0.80
N PHE A 22 -7.75 -4.76 0.20
CA PHE A 22 -7.07 -3.57 0.71
C PHE A 22 -7.92 -2.32 0.36
N PRO A 23 -7.72 -1.16 1.01
CA PRO A 23 -8.50 0.04 0.74
C PRO A 23 -8.55 0.42 -0.75
N ALA A 24 -9.75 0.67 -1.25
CA ALA A 24 -9.95 1.06 -2.65
C ALA A 24 -9.25 2.39 -2.99
N THR A 25 -9.08 3.26 -2.00
CA THR A 25 -8.31 4.51 -2.13
C THR A 25 -6.87 4.26 -2.61
N ILE A 26 -6.23 3.19 -2.15
CA ILE A 26 -4.90 2.77 -2.63
C ILE A 26 -4.98 2.35 -4.10
N MET A 27 -5.97 1.53 -4.47
CA MET A 27 -6.18 1.07 -5.84
C MET A 27 -6.29 2.23 -6.82
N PHE A 28 -7.10 3.26 -6.50
CA PHE A 28 -7.26 4.43 -7.36
C PHE A 28 -6.04 5.38 -7.33
N ALA A 29 -5.26 5.36 -6.24
CA ALA A 29 -4.07 6.21 -6.11
C ALA A 29 -2.81 5.62 -6.74
N MET A 30 -2.79 4.33 -7.12
CA MET A 30 -1.61 3.64 -7.66
C MET A 30 -0.93 4.38 -8.83
N LYS A 31 -1.71 4.98 -9.74
CA LYS A 31 -1.17 5.74 -10.88
C LYS A 31 -0.61 7.12 -10.51
N TYR A 32 -0.89 7.61 -9.31
CA TYR A 32 -0.56 8.94 -8.84
C TYR A 32 0.24 8.83 -7.54
N LEU A 33 1.55 8.56 -7.65
CA LEU A 33 2.41 8.27 -6.49
C LEU A 33 2.37 9.35 -5.40
N SER A 34 2.25 10.64 -5.78
CA SER A 34 2.09 11.73 -4.82
C SER A 34 0.78 11.65 -4.03
N LEU A 35 -0.32 11.22 -4.68
CA LEU A 35 -1.58 10.97 -4.01
C LEU A 35 -1.50 9.73 -3.10
N LEU A 36 -0.86 8.66 -3.57
CA LEU A 36 -0.64 7.46 -2.76
C LEU A 36 0.16 7.80 -1.50
N LYS A 37 1.29 8.51 -1.65
CA LYS A 37 2.09 8.97 -0.51
C LYS A 37 1.26 9.85 0.43
N PHE A 38 0.50 10.80 -0.11
CA PHE A 38 -0.37 11.65 0.70
C PHE A 38 -1.40 10.85 1.52
N LEU A 39 -2.01 9.80 0.94
CA LEU A 39 -2.92 8.92 1.68
C LEU A 39 -2.18 8.17 2.80
N MET A 40 -0.96 7.69 2.53
CA MET A 40 -0.14 7.02 3.54
C MET A 40 0.32 7.98 4.65
N ASP A 41 0.66 9.22 4.32
CA ASP A 41 1.01 10.29 5.26
C ASP A 41 -0.14 10.59 6.24
N LEU A 42 -1.39 10.38 5.81
CA LEU A 42 -2.59 10.51 6.63
C LEU A 42 -2.97 9.22 7.39
N GLY A 43 -2.22 8.14 7.22
CA GLY A 43 -2.42 6.88 7.95
C GLY A 43 -3.43 5.94 7.31
N CYS A 44 -3.53 5.92 5.99
CA CYS A 44 -4.24 4.87 5.25
C CYS A 44 -3.64 3.47 5.55
N ASN A 45 -4.48 2.45 5.61
CA ASN A 45 -4.09 1.09 5.96
C ASN A 45 -3.36 0.36 4.80
N GLY A 46 -2.05 0.59 4.68
CA GLY A 46 -1.18 -0.11 3.73
C GLY A 46 -0.86 -1.57 4.09
N GLU A 47 -1.03 -2.01 5.35
CA GLU A 47 -0.69 -3.38 5.77
C GLU A 47 -1.54 -4.43 5.04
N SER A 48 -2.79 -4.07 4.77
CA SER A 48 -3.74 -4.92 4.02
C SER A 48 -3.27 -5.26 2.60
N CYS A 49 -2.45 -4.41 1.96
CA CYS A 49 -1.85 -4.69 0.65
C CYS A 49 -0.93 -5.92 0.66
N PHE A 50 -0.36 -6.26 1.83
CA PHE A 50 0.56 -7.40 1.98
C PHE A 50 -0.08 -8.58 2.69
N SER A 51 -1.41 -8.58 2.87
CA SER A 51 -2.19 -9.65 3.50
C SER A 51 -2.81 -10.58 2.44
N CYS A 52 -1.96 -11.17 1.58
CA CYS A 52 -2.43 -12.06 0.50
C CYS A 52 -2.95 -13.39 1.04
N LEU A 53 -4.11 -13.84 0.57
CA LEU A 53 -4.73 -15.13 0.93
C LEU A 53 -3.85 -16.35 0.62
N TYR A 54 -3.01 -16.28 -0.41
CA TYR A 54 -2.12 -17.38 -0.81
C TYR A 54 -0.76 -17.35 -0.09
N GLY A 55 -0.38 -16.22 0.51
CA GLY A 55 0.90 -16.05 1.17
C GLY A 55 2.09 -16.53 0.31
N ASN A 56 2.95 -17.37 0.87
CA ASN A 56 4.08 -17.98 0.16
C ASN A 56 3.69 -19.20 -0.70
N GLY A 57 2.43 -19.61 -0.69
CA GLY A 57 1.92 -20.74 -1.47
C GLY A 57 1.79 -20.43 -2.97
N PRO A 58 1.46 -21.44 -3.78
CA PRO A 58 1.25 -21.25 -5.22
C PRO A 58 0.00 -20.39 -5.46
N HIS A 59 0.11 -19.43 -6.37
CA HIS A 59 -1.04 -18.67 -6.83
C HIS A 59 -1.68 -19.36 -8.05
N PRO A 60 -3.00 -19.23 -8.25
CA PRO A 60 -3.61 -19.63 -9.52
C PRO A 60 -2.99 -18.83 -10.69
N PRO A 61 -3.09 -19.30 -11.94
CA PRO A 61 -2.62 -18.54 -13.10
C PRO A 61 -3.25 -17.13 -13.13
N ALA A 62 -2.50 -16.13 -13.59
CA ALA A 62 -3.05 -14.80 -13.81
C ALA A 62 -4.25 -14.92 -14.74
N SER A 63 -5.44 -14.48 -14.29
CA SER A 63 -6.62 -14.50 -15.14
C SER A 63 -6.38 -13.60 -16.36
N PRO A 64 -6.85 -13.97 -17.56
CA PRO A 64 -6.77 -13.09 -18.71
C PRO A 64 -7.45 -11.74 -18.40
N PRO A 65 -7.06 -10.65 -19.09
CA PRO A 65 -7.69 -9.35 -18.93
C PRO A 65 -9.11 -9.43 -19.49
N SER A 66 -10.03 -9.99 -18.70
CA SER A 66 -11.40 -9.55 -18.78
C SER A 66 -11.33 -8.07 -18.45
N SER A 67 -11.80 -7.26 -19.37
CA SER A 67 -12.03 -5.83 -19.18
C SER A 67 -13.00 -5.66 -18.01
N ARG A 68 -12.50 -5.75 -16.78
CA ARG A 68 -13.26 -5.66 -15.54
C ARG A 68 -13.51 -4.22 -15.13
N PHE A 69 -12.95 -3.28 -15.88
CA PHE A 69 -13.30 -1.85 -15.86
C PHE A 69 -14.45 -1.50 -16.83
N SER A 70 -14.90 -2.46 -17.66
CA SER A 70 -16.14 -2.32 -18.44
C SER A 70 -17.22 -3.20 -17.82
N ASP A 71 -18.32 -2.58 -17.43
CA ASP A 71 -19.54 -3.22 -16.96
C ASP A 71 -19.91 -4.44 -17.82
N MET A 72 -19.92 -5.64 -17.24
CA MET A 72 -20.92 -6.70 -17.47
C MET A 72 -20.54 -7.94 -16.63
N PRO A 73 -21.33 -8.31 -15.61
CA PRO A 73 -21.15 -9.60 -14.95
C PRO A 73 -21.75 -10.70 -15.84
N ILE A 74 -20.91 -11.41 -16.59
CA ILE A 74 -21.30 -12.67 -17.21
C ILE A 74 -21.00 -13.78 -16.18
N GLY A 75 -22.02 -14.12 -15.39
CA GLY A 75 -22.07 -15.33 -14.57
C GLY A 75 -22.34 -15.10 -13.07
N ASP A 76 -23.12 -16.02 -12.48
CA ASP A 76 -23.53 -16.14 -11.06
C ASP A 76 -22.37 -16.36 -10.06
N LYS A 77 -21.18 -15.81 -10.33
CA LYS A 77 -20.07 -15.83 -9.37
C LYS A 77 -20.13 -14.54 -8.57
N ALA A 78 -20.31 -14.67 -7.26
CA ALA A 78 -20.10 -13.57 -6.32
C ALA A 78 -18.77 -12.87 -6.63
N PRO A 79 -18.70 -11.52 -6.60
CA PRO A 79 -17.51 -10.81 -7.00
C PRO A 79 -16.35 -11.19 -6.07
N SER A 80 -15.33 -11.86 -6.63
CA SER A 80 -14.16 -12.30 -5.88
C SER A 80 -13.35 -11.09 -5.42
N VAL A 81 -13.01 -11.03 -4.14
CA VAL A 81 -12.19 -9.96 -3.56
C VAL A 81 -10.79 -9.98 -4.19
N VAL A 82 -10.46 -8.93 -4.94
CA VAL A 82 -9.21 -8.82 -5.68
C VAL A 82 -8.05 -8.58 -4.72
N GLN A 83 -6.98 -9.36 -4.89
CA GLN A 83 -5.76 -9.23 -4.08
C GLN A 83 -4.83 -8.16 -4.67
N PHE A 84 -4.05 -7.48 -3.82
CA PHE A 84 -3.10 -6.45 -4.26
C PHE A 84 -2.07 -6.98 -5.27
N CYS A 85 -1.53 -8.18 -5.02
CA CYS A 85 -0.60 -8.87 -5.91
C CYS A 85 -1.20 -9.20 -7.29
N GLU A 86 -2.52 -9.38 -7.39
CA GLU A 86 -3.17 -9.63 -8.67
C GLU A 86 -3.18 -8.40 -9.55
N ILE A 87 -3.41 -7.23 -8.96
CA ILE A 87 -3.43 -5.94 -9.67
C ILE A 87 -2.02 -5.57 -10.13
N LEU A 88 -1.02 -5.70 -9.26
CA LEU A 88 0.34 -5.33 -9.61
C LEU A 88 0.93 -6.23 -10.70
N SER A 89 0.55 -7.50 -10.75
CA SER A 89 1.04 -8.44 -11.77
C SER A 89 0.30 -8.35 -13.11
N THR A 90 -0.70 -7.47 -13.29
CA THR A 90 -1.33 -7.32 -14.61
C THR A 90 -0.41 -6.60 -15.59
N PRO A 91 -0.47 -6.88 -16.90
CA PRO A 91 0.39 -6.24 -17.90
C PRO A 91 0.33 -4.71 -17.91
N GLU A 92 -0.80 -4.14 -17.51
CA GLU A 92 -1.04 -2.69 -17.48
C GLU A 92 -0.29 -2.01 -16.33
N VAL A 93 -0.01 -2.73 -15.24
CA VAL A 93 0.60 -2.21 -14.00
C VAL A 93 2.02 -2.70 -13.80
N SER A 94 2.31 -3.92 -14.23
CA SER A 94 3.51 -4.69 -13.89
C SER A 94 4.83 -3.98 -14.18
N ARG A 95 4.91 -3.08 -15.15
CA ARG A 95 6.17 -2.38 -15.46
C ARG A 95 6.48 -1.19 -14.55
N TRP A 96 5.48 -0.66 -13.83
CA TRP A 96 5.62 0.53 -12.98
C TRP A 96 5.16 0.27 -11.54
N ALA A 97 5.01 -1.00 -11.16
CA ALA A 97 4.60 -1.41 -9.83
C ALA A 97 5.64 -1.11 -8.73
N GLY A 98 6.94 -1.12 -9.06
CA GLY A 98 8.03 -0.92 -8.11
C GLY A 98 7.83 0.30 -7.18
N PRO A 99 7.71 1.53 -7.71
CA PRO A 99 7.49 2.72 -6.89
C PRO A 99 6.24 2.67 -5.98
N ILE A 100 5.20 1.93 -6.36
CA ILE A 100 4.00 1.74 -5.54
C ILE A 100 4.34 0.89 -4.32
N ILE A 101 5.02 -0.24 -4.54
CA ILE A 101 5.46 -1.15 -3.49
C ILE A 101 6.43 -0.43 -2.56
N ASP A 102 7.39 0.30 -3.13
CA ASP A 102 8.39 1.04 -2.36
C ASP A 102 7.76 2.07 -1.42
N ILE A 103 6.81 2.88 -1.91
CA ILE A 103 6.05 3.82 -1.07
C ILE A 103 5.32 3.06 0.03
N LEU A 104 4.59 1.99 -0.27
CA LEU A 104 3.83 1.26 0.75
C LEU A 104 4.75 0.67 1.84
N LEU A 105 5.92 0.16 1.46
CA LEU A 105 6.94 -0.37 2.38
C LEU A 105 7.51 0.68 3.36
N ASP A 106 7.33 1.98 3.10
CA ASP A 106 7.71 3.02 4.06
C ASP A 106 6.72 3.18 5.22
N TYR A 107 5.47 2.71 5.07
CA TYR A 107 4.37 2.90 6.02
C TYR A 107 3.87 1.59 6.63
N VAL A 108 4.48 0.46 6.31
CA VAL A 108 4.16 -0.85 6.90
C VAL A 108 5.38 -1.42 7.63
N GLY A 109 5.13 -2.21 8.67
CA GLY A 109 6.19 -2.83 9.47
C GLY A 109 6.80 -4.05 8.78
N ASN A 110 7.08 -5.10 9.58
CA ASN A 110 7.47 -6.39 9.01
C ASN A 110 6.27 -6.98 8.28
N VAL A 111 6.40 -7.12 6.96
CA VAL A 111 5.40 -7.77 6.10
C VAL A 111 6.02 -8.98 5.42
N GLN A 112 5.19 -9.94 5.05
CA GLN A 112 5.61 -11.10 4.26
C GLN A 112 5.07 -10.93 2.85
N LEU A 113 5.95 -10.70 1.88
CA LEU A 113 5.55 -10.68 0.49
C LEU A 113 5.07 -12.07 0.07
N CYS A 114 3.93 -12.12 -0.62
CA CYS A 114 3.44 -13.36 -1.21
C CYS A 114 4.35 -13.82 -2.35
N SER A 115 4.30 -15.10 -2.71
CA SER A 115 5.14 -15.69 -3.77
C SER A 115 5.04 -14.92 -5.09
N ARG A 116 3.82 -14.53 -5.50
CA ARG A 116 3.61 -13.73 -6.70
C ARG A 116 4.29 -12.35 -6.66
N LEU A 117 4.24 -11.64 -5.53
CA LEU A 117 4.95 -10.35 -5.41
C LEU A 117 6.45 -10.54 -5.39
N LYS A 118 6.96 -11.61 -4.76
CA LYS A 118 8.39 -11.95 -4.77
C LYS A 118 8.88 -12.18 -6.19
N GLU A 119 8.24 -13.10 -6.91
CA GLU A 119 8.55 -13.40 -8.32
C GLU A 119 8.45 -12.13 -9.19
N HIS A 120 7.43 -11.31 -8.96
CA HIS A 120 7.26 -10.07 -9.70
C HIS A 120 8.40 -9.08 -9.44
N ILE A 121 8.82 -8.88 -8.18
CA ILE A 121 9.94 -8.01 -7.85
C ILE A 121 11.26 -8.57 -8.40
N ASP A 122 11.47 -9.87 -8.30
CA ASP A 122 12.68 -10.55 -8.79
C ASP A 122 12.82 -10.50 -10.32
N SER A 123 11.71 -10.30 -11.04
CA SER A 123 11.74 -10.15 -12.50
C SER A 123 12.31 -8.80 -12.99
N PHE A 124 12.53 -7.83 -12.10
CA PHE A 124 13.10 -6.51 -12.43
C PHE A 124 14.36 -6.25 -11.60
N GLU A 125 15.53 -6.22 -12.25
CA GLU A 125 16.81 -5.99 -11.58
C GLU A 125 16.84 -4.64 -10.82
N ASP A 126 16.24 -3.60 -11.41
CA ASP A 126 16.14 -2.25 -10.82
C ASP A 126 15.39 -2.22 -9.47
N TRP A 127 14.63 -3.28 -9.14
CA TRP A 127 13.83 -3.37 -7.92
C TRP A 127 14.52 -4.17 -6.81
N ALA A 128 15.80 -4.48 -6.96
CA ALA A 128 16.61 -5.13 -5.91
C ALA A 128 16.53 -4.40 -4.56
N VAL A 129 16.55 -3.06 -4.57
CA VAL A 129 16.42 -2.23 -3.36
C VAL A 129 15.05 -2.37 -2.69
N ILE A 130 14.00 -2.64 -3.47
CA ILE A 130 12.63 -2.86 -2.96
C ILE A 130 12.54 -4.23 -2.30
N ARG A 131 13.15 -5.25 -2.91
CA ARG A 131 13.27 -6.58 -2.30
C ARG A 131 13.99 -6.50 -0.96
N GLU A 132 15.16 -5.89 -0.91
CA GLU A 132 15.93 -5.71 0.33
C GLU A 132 15.11 -4.94 1.37
N LYS A 133 14.41 -3.88 0.97
CA LYS A 133 13.50 -3.13 1.84
C LYS A 133 12.39 -4.04 2.41
N ALA A 134 11.84 -4.97 1.63
CA ALA A 134 10.78 -5.84 2.10
C ALA A 134 11.25 -6.97 3.05
N GLU A 135 12.55 -7.25 3.10
CA GLU A 135 13.08 -8.34 3.92
C GLU A 135 13.03 -8.00 5.42
N PRO A 136 12.50 -8.91 6.27
CA PRO A 136 12.58 -8.76 7.71
C PRO A 136 13.97 -9.19 8.24
N PRO A 137 14.45 -8.59 9.34
CA PRO A 137 13.78 -7.55 10.11
C PRO A 137 13.95 -6.15 9.50
N ARG A 138 12.86 -5.36 9.49
CA ARG A 138 12.94 -3.93 9.15
C ARG A 138 13.75 -3.17 10.21
N PRO A 139 14.47 -2.09 9.86
CA PRO A 139 15.27 -1.32 10.81
C PRO A 139 14.47 -0.83 12.02
N LEU A 140 15.07 -0.89 13.22
CA LEU A 140 14.39 -0.48 14.46
C LEU A 140 13.87 0.97 14.39
N ALA A 141 14.65 1.90 13.83
CA ALA A 141 14.22 3.29 13.66
C ALA A 141 12.90 3.39 12.86
N HIS A 142 12.78 2.60 11.79
CA HIS A 142 11.58 2.53 10.97
C HIS A 142 10.40 1.94 11.77
N LEU A 143 10.61 0.85 12.50
CA LEU A 143 9.58 0.28 13.37
C LEU A 143 9.13 1.27 14.46
N CYS A 144 10.06 2.02 15.07
CA CYS A 144 9.76 3.08 16.03
C CYS A 144 8.90 4.19 15.41
N ARG A 145 9.22 4.63 14.18
CA ARG A 145 8.40 5.62 13.45
C ARG A 145 6.95 5.15 13.32
N LEU A 146 6.75 3.90 12.93
CA LEU A 146 5.41 3.33 12.78
C LEU A 146 4.67 3.26 14.13
N GLN A 147 5.35 2.81 15.19
CA GLN A 147 4.73 2.72 16.52
C GLN A 147 4.32 4.10 17.07
N VAL A 148 5.18 5.11 16.92
CA VAL A 148 4.86 6.48 17.34
C VAL A 148 3.66 7.01 16.56
N ARG A 149 3.63 6.85 15.23
CA ARG A 149 2.49 7.29 14.41
C ARG A 149 1.21 6.55 14.73
N LYS A 150 1.29 5.24 15.00
CA LYS A 150 0.15 4.42 15.44
C LYS A 150 -0.41 4.90 16.79
N ALA A 151 0.45 5.23 17.74
CA ALA A 151 0.05 5.75 19.05
C ALA A 151 -0.62 7.13 18.98
N ILE A 152 -0.16 8.00 18.06
CA ILE A 152 -0.81 9.29 17.80
C ILE A 152 -2.17 9.07 17.13
N GLY A 153 -2.23 8.16 16.16
CA GLY A 153 -3.41 7.84 15.37
C GLY A 153 -3.66 8.82 14.23
N LYS A 154 -4.36 8.34 13.19
CA LYS A 154 -4.58 9.07 11.93
C LYS A 154 -5.20 10.47 12.10
N TYR A 155 -6.16 10.62 13.02
CA TYR A 155 -6.85 11.90 13.25
C TYR A 155 -5.98 12.98 13.92
N ARG A 156 -4.91 12.57 14.59
CA ARG A 156 -4.03 13.46 15.37
C ARG A 156 -2.67 13.63 14.74
N ILE A 157 -2.45 13.15 13.52
CA ILE A 157 -1.14 13.17 12.87
C ILE A 157 -0.62 14.59 12.65
N LYS A 158 -1.53 15.57 12.52
CA LYS A 158 -1.22 17.01 12.48
C LYS A 158 -0.59 17.53 13.79
N LEU A 159 -0.73 16.81 14.90
CA LEU A 159 -0.15 17.15 16.20
C LEU A 159 1.26 16.57 16.39
N LEU A 160 1.87 15.97 15.36
CA LEU A 160 3.26 15.51 15.44
C LEU A 160 4.21 16.63 15.91
N ASP A 161 3.98 17.87 15.45
CA ASP A 161 4.79 19.04 15.82
C ASP A 161 4.69 19.43 17.30
N THR A 162 3.69 18.94 18.03
CA THR A 162 3.51 19.26 19.45
C THR A 162 4.25 18.30 20.36
N LEU A 163 4.89 17.26 19.81
CA LEU A 163 5.67 16.32 20.62
C LEU A 163 6.95 16.98 21.12
N PRO A 164 7.39 16.70 22.36
CA PRO A 164 8.63 17.23 22.92
C PRO A 164 9.86 16.48 22.36
N LEU A 165 10.02 16.49 21.03
CA LEU A 165 11.09 15.79 20.31
C LEU A 165 11.93 16.79 19.50
N PRO A 166 13.22 16.52 19.29
CA PRO A 166 14.04 17.29 18.36
C PRO A 166 13.41 17.40 16.97
N GLY A 167 13.54 18.57 16.33
CA GLY A 167 12.94 18.83 15.00
C GLY A 167 13.34 17.83 13.92
N ARG A 168 14.55 17.25 13.99
CA ARG A 168 14.98 16.16 13.09
C ARG A 168 14.12 14.89 13.25
N LEU A 169 13.76 14.53 14.48
CA LEU A 169 12.86 13.40 14.74
C LEU A 169 11.43 13.71 14.30
N ILE A 170 10.96 14.96 14.47
CA ILE A 170 9.64 15.37 13.94
C ILE A 170 9.58 15.21 12.42
N ARG A 171 10.58 15.71 11.69
CA ARG A 171 10.66 15.54 10.22
C ARG A 171 10.70 14.06 9.82
N TYR A 172 11.50 13.26 10.54
CA TYR A 172 11.56 11.81 10.33
C TYR A 172 10.19 11.13 10.51
N LEU A 173 9.44 11.50 11.56
CA LEU A 173 8.08 10.99 11.81
C LEU A 173 7.06 11.45 10.77
N LYS A 174 7.30 12.60 10.13
CA LYS A 174 6.47 13.17 9.06
C LYS A 174 6.80 12.67 7.66
N TYR A 175 7.81 11.82 7.50
CA TYR A 175 8.32 11.43 6.18
C TYR A 175 8.81 12.63 5.35
N GLU A 176 9.24 13.69 6.01
CA GLU A 176 9.94 14.81 5.40
C GLU A 176 11.43 14.44 5.37
N SER A 177 12.00 14.30 4.18
CA SER A 177 13.36 13.83 3.99
C SER A 177 14.37 14.68 4.77
N THR A 178 15.26 14.01 5.51
CA THR A 178 16.58 14.55 5.84
C THR A 178 17.45 14.50 4.58
N GLN A 179 17.24 15.45 3.67
CA GLN A 179 18.32 15.89 2.77
C GLN A 179 19.00 17.08 3.42
#